data_AF-A0ABD5XVP5-F1
#
_entry.id   AF-A0ABD5XVP5-F1
#
_cell.length_a   1.000
_cell.length_b   1.000
_cell.length_c   1.000
_cell.angle_alpha   90.00
_cell.angle_beta   90.00
_cell.angle_gamma   90.00
#
_symmetry.space_group_name_H-M   'P 1'
#
loop_
_entity.id
_entity.type
_entity.pdbx_description
1 polymer ?
#
loop_
_entity_poly.entity_id
_entity_poly.type
_entity_poly.pdbx_seq_one_letter_code
_entity_poly.pdbx_strand_id
1 'polypeptide(L)'
;MTGAPSDDRTADRDGYDAAASTARSPQSGSTDGSASTVATEQRERAAPDVDAAVARIYGRADEIREQEVETALSKLDARGDLSAADRAAVERLADRLVTRLIAVPERGLRAAADGDSEKGSQRTVETALELFG
;
A
#
# COMPACT_ATOMS: atom_id res chain seq x y z
N MET A 1 52.58 -48.64 4.74
CA MET A 1 53.92 -48.32 5.27
C MET A 1 54.09 -46.81 5.13
N THR A 2 53.37 -45.92 5.84
CA THR A 2 53.25 -45.69 7.30
C THR A 2 54.59 -45.63 8.02
N GLY A 3 55.04 -44.39 8.29
CA GLY A 3 56.21 -44.05 9.09
C GLY A 3 56.50 -42.56 9.02
N ALA A 4 55.88 -41.77 9.90
CA ALA A 4 56.35 -40.44 10.27
C ALA A 4 56.31 -40.34 11.82
N PRO A 5 57.34 -39.76 12.45
CA PRO A 5 57.68 -40.03 13.84
C PRO A 5 56.93 -39.17 14.86
N SER A 6 56.84 -39.76 16.05
CA SER A 6 56.44 -39.20 17.34
C SER A 6 57.23 -37.94 17.72
N ASP A 7 56.53 -36.94 18.25
CA ASP A 7 57.09 -36.02 19.23
C ASP A 7 56.37 -36.23 20.56
N ASP A 8 57.17 -36.55 21.57
CA ASP A 8 56.81 -36.82 22.96
C ASP A 8 57.60 -35.82 23.83
N ARG A 9 56.92 -35.35 24.88
CA ARG A 9 57.46 -34.69 26.08
C ARG A 9 57.96 -33.24 25.90
N THR A 10 57.69 -32.29 26.79
CA THR A 10 57.47 -32.36 28.25
C THR A 10 56.70 -31.12 28.72
N ALA A 11 55.92 -31.31 29.77
CA ALA A 11 55.28 -30.28 30.57
C ALA A 11 56.30 -29.38 31.29
N ASP A 12 55.94 -28.12 31.49
CA ASP A 12 56.37 -27.34 32.64
C ASP A 12 55.20 -26.49 33.14
N ARG A 13 54.91 -26.62 34.44
CA ARG A 13 53.93 -25.85 35.20
C ARG A 13 54.74 -25.12 36.26
N ASP A 14 54.56 -23.81 36.34
CA ASP A 14 54.68 -22.95 37.52
C ASP A 14 54.10 -21.59 37.06
N GLY A 15 53.37 -20.77 37.81
CA GLY A 15 53.14 -20.62 39.23
C GLY A 15 52.61 -19.18 39.38
N TYR A 16 51.61 -18.99 40.23
CA TYR A 16 50.80 -17.77 40.40
C TYR A 16 51.56 -16.59 41.05
N ASP A 17 51.19 -15.35 40.71
CA ASP A 17 50.90 -14.23 41.65
C ASP A 17 50.38 -13.00 40.87
N ALA A 18 49.12 -12.59 41.04
CA ALA A 18 48.64 -11.59 42.00
C ALA A 18 48.92 -10.13 41.60
N ALA A 19 47.89 -9.41 41.11
CA ALA A 19 47.44 -8.12 41.66
C ALA A 19 46.37 -7.44 40.77
N ALA A 20 45.52 -6.66 41.45
CA ALA A 20 44.69 -5.57 40.93
C ALA A 20 43.29 -5.92 40.38
N SER A 21 42.41 -6.18 41.35
CA SER A 21 41.04 -5.63 41.37
C SER A 21 41.02 -4.15 40.96
N THR A 22 40.21 -3.77 39.97
CA THR A 22 39.49 -2.48 39.93
C THR A 22 38.31 -2.54 38.95
N ALA A 23 37.14 -2.17 39.48
CA ALA A 23 35.96 -1.61 38.83
C ALA A 23 35.19 -2.44 37.78
N ARG A 24 34.18 -3.12 38.32
CA ARG A 24 32.90 -3.39 37.68
C ARG A 24 32.14 -2.06 37.44
N SER A 25 31.83 -1.76 36.18
CA SER A 25 30.74 -0.85 35.79
C SER A 25 29.88 -1.56 34.73
N PRO A 26 28.55 -1.63 34.92
CA PRO A 26 27.67 -2.27 33.96
C PRO A 26 27.45 -1.34 32.77
N GLN A 27 27.85 -1.77 31.58
CA GLN A 27 27.33 -1.16 30.36
C GLN A 27 25.88 -1.64 30.23
N SER A 28 24.94 -0.83 30.74
CA SER A 28 23.52 -0.95 30.44
C SER A 28 23.37 -0.96 28.93
N GLY A 29 23.06 -2.14 28.38
CA GLY A 29 22.58 -2.28 27.02
C GLY A 29 21.28 -1.47 26.93
N SER A 30 21.33 -0.39 26.16
CA SER A 30 20.15 0.34 25.71
C SER A 30 19.34 -0.57 24.79
N THR A 31 18.50 -1.41 25.37
CA THR A 31 17.36 -1.99 24.67
C THR A 31 16.26 -0.94 24.65
N ASP A 32 16.42 0.11 23.85
CA ASP A 32 15.31 1.02 23.53
C ASP A 32 15.49 1.62 22.15
N GLY A 33 15.47 0.74 21.15
CA GLY A 33 15.46 1.12 19.73
C GLY A 33 14.54 0.25 18.87
N SER A 34 13.95 -0.82 19.42
CA SER A 34 13.13 -1.75 18.64
C SER A 34 11.63 -1.49 18.70
N ALA A 35 11.13 -0.61 19.58
CA ALA A 35 9.70 -0.28 19.61
C ALA A 35 9.31 0.81 18.59
N SER A 36 10.24 1.71 18.28
CA SER A 36 9.97 2.87 17.41
C SER A 36 9.95 2.50 15.92
N THR A 37 10.83 1.59 15.47
CA THR A 37 10.87 1.09 14.08
C THR A 37 9.65 0.26 13.72
N VAL A 38 9.13 -0.55 14.65
CA VAL A 38 7.99 -1.44 14.37
C VAL A 38 6.69 -0.63 14.18
N ALA A 39 6.54 0.50 14.87
CA ALA A 39 5.36 1.37 14.74
C ALA A 39 5.35 2.17 13.42
N THR A 40 6.50 2.60 12.92
CA THR A 40 6.62 3.21 11.59
C THR A 40 6.47 2.20 10.47
N GLU A 41 7.02 0.99 10.63
CA GLU A 41 6.84 -0.11 9.66
C GLU A 41 5.38 -0.61 9.60
N GLN A 42 4.64 -0.58 10.71
CA GLN A 42 3.23 -0.98 10.74
C GLN A 42 2.30 0.03 10.07
N ARG A 43 2.62 1.33 10.10
CA ARG A 43 1.90 2.37 9.33
C ARG A 43 2.08 2.21 7.83
N GLU A 44 3.19 1.61 7.41
CA GLU A 44 3.53 1.34 6.00
C GLU A 44 2.92 0.02 5.49
N ARG A 45 2.43 -0.86 6.39
CA ARG A 45 1.78 -2.16 6.09
C ARG A 45 0.25 -2.11 6.08
N ALA A 46 -0.36 -0.95 5.87
CA ALA A 46 -1.80 -0.91 5.60
C ALA A 46 -2.02 -1.38 4.15
N ALA A 47 -2.67 -2.52 3.96
CA ALA A 47 -3.11 -2.96 2.64
C ALA A 47 -3.90 -1.81 1.96
N PRO A 48 -3.71 -1.57 0.66
CA PRO A 48 -4.37 -0.48 -0.03
C PRO A 48 -5.90 -0.62 0.09
N ASP A 49 -6.58 0.43 0.55
CA ASP A 49 -8.03 0.44 0.70
C ASP A 49 -8.71 0.59 -0.68
N VAL A 50 -8.95 -0.56 -1.29
CA VAL A 50 -9.59 -0.70 -2.60
C VAL A 50 -11.01 -0.16 -2.59
N ASP A 51 -11.74 -0.34 -1.49
CA ASP A 51 -13.11 0.16 -1.38
C ASP A 51 -13.13 1.69 -1.29
N ALA A 52 -12.19 2.30 -0.56
CA ALA A 52 -12.03 3.75 -0.56
C ALA A 52 -11.63 4.29 -1.94
N ALA A 53 -10.75 3.58 -2.67
CA ALA A 53 -10.36 3.99 -4.01
C ALA A 53 -11.54 3.91 -5.00
N VAL A 54 -12.31 2.82 -4.94
CA VAL A 54 -13.54 2.66 -5.74
C VAL A 54 -14.55 3.77 -5.39
N ALA A 55 -14.81 4.01 -4.11
CA ALA A 55 -15.73 5.06 -3.67
C ALA A 55 -15.30 6.45 -4.17
N ARG A 56 -14.00 6.74 -4.16
CA ARG A 56 -13.46 8.01 -4.68
C ARG A 56 -13.67 8.15 -6.19
N ILE A 57 -13.43 7.10 -6.96
CA ILE A 57 -13.67 7.08 -8.41
C ILE A 57 -15.15 7.30 -8.71
N TYR A 58 -16.05 6.63 -7.98
CA TYR A 58 -17.50 6.85 -8.11
C TYR A 58 -17.89 8.30 -7.78
N GLY A 59 -17.37 8.86 -6.68
CA GLY A 59 -17.65 10.25 -6.31
C GLY A 59 -17.25 11.24 -7.41
N ARG A 60 -16.03 11.11 -7.96
CA ARG A 60 -15.60 11.96 -9.07
C ARG A 60 -16.43 11.75 -10.33
N ALA A 61 -16.82 10.51 -10.62
CA ALA A 61 -17.65 10.23 -11.78
C ALA A 61 -19.06 10.81 -11.64
N ASP A 62 -19.63 10.82 -10.44
CA ASP A 62 -20.92 11.45 -10.16
C ASP A 62 -20.85 12.97 -10.32
N GLU A 63 -19.79 13.63 -9.83
CA GLU A 63 -19.57 15.06 -10.06
C GLU A 63 -19.52 15.41 -11.56
N ILE A 64 -18.76 14.63 -12.34
CA ILE A 64 -18.67 14.82 -13.80
C ILE A 64 -20.01 14.55 -14.46
N ARG A 65 -20.70 13.47 -14.05
CA ARG A 65 -22.02 13.10 -14.58
C ARG A 65 -23.03 14.22 -14.39
N GLU A 66 -23.10 14.80 -13.20
CA GLU A 66 -24.01 15.91 -12.90
C GLU A 66 -23.72 17.11 -13.80
N GLN A 67 -22.44 17.51 -13.92
CA GLN A 67 -22.03 18.63 -14.76
C GLN A 67 -22.34 18.42 -16.24
N GLU A 68 -22.12 17.21 -16.76
CA GLU A 68 -22.38 16.87 -18.16
C GLU A 68 -23.88 16.71 -18.44
N VAL A 69 -24.67 16.17 -17.51
CA VAL A 69 -26.14 16.12 -17.64
C VAL A 69 -26.69 17.54 -17.67
N GLU A 70 -26.30 18.41 -16.73
CA GLU A 70 -26.74 19.81 -16.72
C GLU A 70 -26.39 20.51 -18.04
N THR A 71 -25.16 20.33 -18.52
CA THR A 71 -24.70 20.89 -19.80
C THR A 71 -25.51 20.37 -20.98
N ALA A 72 -25.77 19.05 -21.03
CA ALA A 72 -26.52 18.42 -22.11
C ALA A 72 -27.99 18.90 -22.11
N LEU A 73 -28.64 18.90 -20.95
CA LEU A 73 -30.02 19.36 -20.82
C LEU A 73 -30.15 20.84 -21.19
N SER A 74 -29.22 21.69 -20.75
CA SER A 74 -29.19 23.12 -21.13
C SER A 74 -29.08 23.32 -22.64
N LYS A 75 -28.22 22.54 -23.30
CA LYS A 75 -28.06 22.58 -24.77
C LYS A 75 -29.28 22.08 -25.52
N LEU A 76 -29.98 21.08 -24.98
CA LEU A 76 -31.20 20.53 -25.58
C LEU A 76 -32.38 21.48 -25.38
N ASP A 77 -32.55 22.04 -24.18
CA ASP A 77 -33.61 22.99 -23.86
C ASP A 77 -33.54 24.24 -24.75
N ALA A 78 -32.32 24.73 -25.02
CA ALA A 78 -32.08 25.85 -25.94
C ALA A 78 -32.52 25.59 -27.40
N ARG A 79 -32.74 24.32 -27.78
CA ARG A 79 -33.24 23.94 -29.12
C ARG A 79 -34.77 23.80 -29.17
N GLY A 80 -35.45 23.93 -28.02
CA GLY A 80 -36.90 23.81 -27.89
C GLY A 80 -37.39 22.37 -27.64
N ASP A 81 -38.58 22.26 -27.05
CA ASP A 81 -39.36 21.02 -26.84
C ASP A 81 -38.67 19.89 -26.07
N LEU A 82 -37.86 20.22 -25.06
CA LEU A 82 -37.31 19.20 -24.17
C LEU A 82 -38.40 18.70 -23.20
N SER A 83 -38.92 17.49 -23.44
CA SER A 83 -39.92 16.89 -22.57
C SER A 83 -39.33 16.33 -21.28
N ALA A 84 -40.18 16.02 -20.29
CA ALA A 84 -39.75 15.31 -19.09
C ALA A 84 -39.22 13.90 -19.40
N ALA A 85 -39.76 13.25 -20.44
CA ALA A 85 -39.32 11.92 -20.87
C ALA A 85 -37.91 11.95 -21.47
N ASP A 86 -37.59 13.01 -22.22
CA ASP A 86 -36.26 13.22 -22.81
C ASP A 86 -35.23 13.55 -21.73
N ARG A 87 -35.56 14.41 -20.76
CA ARG A 87 -34.70 14.67 -19.59
C ARG A 87 -34.34 13.37 -18.88
N ALA A 88 -35.35 12.57 -18.54
CA ALA A 88 -35.14 11.29 -17.89
C ALA A 88 -34.35 10.29 -18.77
N ALA A 89 -34.47 10.39 -20.10
CA ALA A 89 -33.68 9.55 -21.02
C ALA A 89 -32.19 9.93 -21.02
N VAL A 90 -31.87 11.22 -20.95
CA VAL A 90 -30.49 11.72 -20.82
C VAL A 90 -29.88 11.29 -19.49
N GLU A 91 -30.60 11.45 -18.38
CA GLU A 91 -30.15 11.02 -17.05
C GLU A 91 -29.85 9.51 -17.03
N ARG A 92 -30.78 8.67 -17.51
CA ARG A 92 -30.57 7.21 -17.62
C ARG A 92 -29.42 6.84 -18.57
N LEU A 93 -29.17 7.65 -19.61
CA LEU A 93 -28.03 7.43 -20.47
C LEU A 93 -26.74 7.71 -19.70
N ALA A 94 -26.66 8.84 -18.99
CA ALA A 94 -25.51 9.21 -18.19
C ALA A 94 -25.19 8.15 -17.11
N ASP A 95 -26.20 7.65 -16.39
CA ASP A 95 -26.05 6.56 -15.41
C ASP A 95 -25.39 5.31 -16.01
N ARG A 96 -25.86 4.91 -17.21
CA ARG A 96 -25.32 3.75 -17.93
C ARG A 96 -23.89 3.97 -18.41
N LEU A 97 -23.55 5.19 -18.83
CA LEU A 97 -22.20 5.55 -19.23
C LEU A 97 -21.24 5.48 -18.04
N VAL A 98 -21.60 6.08 -16.90
CA VAL A 98 -20.81 6.03 -15.67
C VAL A 98 -20.57 4.58 -15.24
N THR A 99 -21.65 3.80 -15.11
CA THR A 99 -21.58 2.38 -14.72
C THR A 99 -20.63 1.60 -15.63
N ARG A 100 -20.73 1.79 -16.95
CA ARG A 100 -19.92 1.06 -17.91
C ARG A 100 -18.46 1.51 -17.91
N LEU A 101 -18.20 2.79 -17.68
CA LEU A 101 -16.85 3.35 -17.68
C LEU A 101 -16.07 2.93 -16.43
N ILE A 102 -16.71 2.94 -15.26
CA ILE A 102 -16.06 2.58 -13.97
C ILE A 102 -15.82 1.07 -13.84
N ALA A 103 -16.64 0.23 -14.48
CA ALA A 103 -16.51 -1.22 -14.36
C ALA A 103 -15.11 -1.76 -14.74
N VAL A 104 -14.36 -1.07 -15.60
CA VAL A 104 -12.98 -1.46 -15.96
C VAL A 104 -11.98 -1.17 -14.84
N PRO A 105 -11.78 0.09 -14.39
CA PRO A 105 -10.85 0.40 -13.31
C PRO A 105 -11.23 -0.29 -11.99
N GLU A 106 -12.52 -0.43 -11.69
CA GLU A 106 -13.01 -1.14 -10.50
C GLU A 106 -12.58 -2.62 -10.49
N ARG A 107 -12.72 -3.32 -11.63
CA ARG A 107 -12.21 -4.71 -11.77
C ARG A 107 -10.69 -4.77 -11.65
N GLY A 108 -9.97 -3.80 -12.22
CA GLY A 108 -8.52 -3.72 -12.13
C GLY A 108 -8.03 -3.56 -10.68
N LEU A 109 -8.70 -2.69 -9.92
CA LEU A 109 -8.44 -2.48 -8.50
C LEU A 109 -8.67 -3.74 -7.67
N ARG A 110 -9.82 -4.41 -7.86
CA ARG A 110 -10.11 -5.67 -7.14
C ARG A 110 -9.15 -6.79 -7.50
N ALA A 111 -8.84 -6.97 -8.79
CA ALA A 111 -7.87 -7.97 -9.22
C ALA A 111 -6.47 -7.72 -8.64
N ALA A 112 -6.09 -6.46 -8.45
CA ALA A 112 -4.82 -6.11 -7.80
C ALA A 112 -4.84 -6.38 -6.29
N ALA A 113 -5.99 -6.20 -5.63
CA ALA A 113 -6.19 -6.55 -4.22
C ALA A 113 -6.05 -8.05 -3.96
N ASP A 114 -6.52 -8.88 -4.90
CA ASP A 114 -6.51 -10.33 -4.80
C ASP A 114 -5.13 -10.97 -5.10
N GLY A 115 -4.15 -10.19 -5.58
CA GLY A 115 -2.81 -10.68 -5.93
C GLY A 115 -1.87 -10.81 -4.72
N ASP A 116 -1.00 -11.82 -4.72
CA ASP A 116 -0.06 -12.19 -3.62
C ASP A 116 1.03 -11.15 -3.27
N SER A 117 1.05 -9.97 -3.92
CA SER A 117 2.11 -8.97 -3.73
C SER A 117 1.54 -7.64 -3.24
N GLU A 118 1.56 -7.41 -1.93
CA GLU A 118 1.09 -6.15 -1.29
C GLU A 118 1.66 -4.87 -1.95
N LYS A 119 2.95 -4.89 -2.34
CA LYS A 119 3.59 -3.77 -3.04
C LYS A 119 3.05 -3.54 -4.46
N GLY A 120 2.67 -4.61 -5.15
CA GLY A 120 2.05 -4.52 -6.47
C GLY A 120 0.64 -3.95 -6.39
N SER A 121 -0.15 -4.41 -5.41
CA SER A 121 -1.50 -3.92 -5.12
C SER A 121 -1.50 -2.43 -4.81
N GLN A 122 -0.57 -1.96 -3.96
CA GLN A 122 -0.51 -0.55 -3.57
C GLN A 122 -0.17 0.38 -4.74
N ARG A 123 0.78 -0.03 -5.60
CA ARG A 123 1.12 0.72 -6.81
C ARG A 123 -0.06 0.81 -7.78
N THR A 124 -0.84 -0.25 -7.94
CA THR A 124 -2.02 -0.24 -8.79
C THR A 124 -3.11 0.69 -8.25
N VAL A 125 -3.36 0.68 -6.94
CA VAL A 125 -4.33 1.59 -6.32
C VAL A 125 -3.90 3.05 -6.49
N GLU A 126 -2.63 3.37 -6.24
CA GLU A 126 -2.07 4.71 -6.44
C GLU A 126 -2.27 5.18 -7.89
N THR A 127 -1.88 4.37 -8.88
CA THR A 127 -2.04 4.71 -10.30
C THR A 127 -3.52 4.89 -10.69
N ALA A 128 -4.42 4.05 -10.18
CA ALA A 128 -5.84 4.20 -10.46
C ALA A 128 -6.41 5.50 -9.88
N LEU A 129 -5.98 5.88 -8.68
CA LEU A 129 -6.37 7.15 -8.06
C LEU A 129 -5.83 8.37 -8.83
N GLU A 130 -4.59 8.31 -9.33
CA GLU A 130 -4.03 9.37 -10.17
C GLU A 130 -4.79 9.55 -11.49
N LEU A 131 -5.22 8.45 -12.10
CA LEU A 131 -5.89 8.47 -13.40
C LEU A 131 -7.39 8.78 -13.32
N PHE A 132 -8.05 8.35 -12.24
CA PHE A 132 -9.52 8.31 -12.16
C PHE A 132 -10.11 8.93 -10.89
N GLY A 133 -9.31 9.19 -9.85
CA GLY A 133 -9.76 9.73 -8.57
C GLY A 133 -9.66 11.24 -8.42
#